data_AF-A0A2M7TSG6-F1
#
_entry.id   AF-A0A2M7TSG6-F1
#
_cell.length_a   1.000
_cell.length_b   1.000
_cell.length_c   1.000
_cell.angle_alpha   90.00
_cell.angle_beta   90.00
_cell.angle_gamma   90.00
#
_symmetry.space_group_name_H-M   'P 1'
#
loop_
_entity.id
_entity.type
_entity.pdbx_description
1 polymer ?
#
loop_
_entity_poly.entity_id
_entity_poly.type
_entity_poly.pdbx_seq_one_letter_code
_entity_poly.pdbx_strand_id
1 'polypeptide(L)'
;MEEKPTKKPKKKNLVIIISAIVVTATIIGGSVYLWQKSLKQKRGLEQKLEDLENQDSNIQEENASKDEIFEEESSKPETEDEKDETKNNKYEGWLTYKNEKYGYQIKYPSGAEITEAQRNAFSVTPEELAEGTTIDDVYAKYSGKLCIAINYKDMGYINISAPENKDFAHVICGRTGVAYPTTSKSETLTIDGKKYTAKGYEEKGPGETLNYHNETLAVTLDNETRMEYGAAPDETKTFTDYLTIRKDLLKIVESFERI
;
A
#
# COMPACT_ATOMS: atom_id res chain seq x y z
N MET A 1 -19.28 -58.31 65.10
CA MET A 1 -19.54 -56.99 64.49
C MET A 1 -18.18 -56.44 64.09
N GLU A 2 -17.84 -56.57 62.81
CA GLU A 2 -16.52 -56.21 62.28
C GLU A 2 -16.65 -54.87 61.57
N GLU A 3 -16.09 -53.81 62.16
CA GLU A 3 -16.07 -52.47 61.57
C GLU A 3 -15.16 -52.46 60.33
N LYS A 4 -15.74 -52.09 59.17
CA LYS A 4 -14.97 -51.88 57.94
C LYS A 4 -14.15 -50.59 58.06
N PRO A 5 -12.82 -50.64 57.79
CA PRO A 5 -11.98 -49.45 57.88
C PRO A 5 -12.29 -48.48 56.74
N THR A 6 -12.73 -47.27 57.11
CA THR A 6 -12.89 -46.14 56.19
C THR A 6 -11.53 -45.57 55.81
N LYS A 7 -11.10 -45.84 54.57
CA LYS A 7 -9.87 -45.28 54.00
C LYS A 7 -9.99 -43.76 53.86
N LYS A 8 -9.30 -43.02 54.72
CA LYS A 8 -9.11 -41.56 54.58
C LYS A 8 -8.44 -41.25 53.23
N PRO A 9 -9.00 -40.35 52.40
CA PRO A 9 -8.39 -39.99 51.12
C PRO A 9 -7.03 -39.32 51.36
N LYS A 10 -6.00 -39.84 50.69
CA LYS A 10 -4.64 -39.29 50.77
C LYS A 10 -4.65 -37.87 50.21
N LYS A 11 -4.17 -36.90 51.01
CA LYS A 11 -4.12 -35.45 50.68
C LYS A 11 -3.55 -35.11 49.29
N LYS A 12 -2.72 -35.97 48.70
CA LYS A 12 -2.13 -35.79 47.36
C LYS A 12 -3.16 -35.84 46.22
N ASN A 13 -4.27 -36.56 46.39
CA ASN A 13 -5.31 -36.66 45.36
C ASN A 13 -6.24 -35.43 45.32
N LEU A 14 -6.34 -34.69 46.43
CA LEU A 14 -7.19 -33.49 46.51
C LEU A 14 -6.59 -32.33 45.69
N VAL A 15 -5.27 -32.18 45.70
CA VAL A 15 -4.56 -31.11 44.96
C VAL A 15 -4.72 -31.26 43.45
N ILE A 16 -4.69 -32.50 42.94
CA ILE A 16 -4.84 -32.80 41.51
C ILE A 16 -6.26 -32.46 41.02
N ILE A 17 -7.29 -32.72 41.84
CA ILE A 17 -8.68 -32.41 41.46
C ILE A 17 -8.89 -30.89 41.42
N ILE A 18 -8.33 -30.15 42.37
CA ILE A 18 -8.46 -28.69 42.41
C ILE A 18 -7.74 -28.03 41.22
N SER A 19 -6.54 -28.50 40.83
CA SER A 19 -5.84 -27.95 39.67
C SER A 19 -6.58 -28.21 38.35
N ALA A 20 -7.17 -29.40 38.17
CA ALA A 20 -7.96 -29.72 36.98
C ALA A 20 -9.18 -28.82 36.81
N ILE A 21 -9.87 -28.48 37.90
CA ILE A 21 -11.05 -27.59 37.87
C ILE A 21 -10.63 -26.15 37.46
N VAL A 22 -9.51 -25.64 37.99
CA VAL A 22 -9.03 -24.29 37.68
C VAL A 22 -8.57 -24.16 36.22
N VAL A 23 -7.89 -25.19 35.68
CA VAL A 23 -7.49 -25.21 34.26
C VAL A 23 -8.71 -25.27 33.34
N THR A 24 -9.72 -26.06 33.68
CA THR A 24 -10.94 -26.16 32.84
C THR A 24 -11.73 -24.85 32.85
N ALA A 25 -11.86 -24.20 34.01
CA ALA A 25 -12.56 -22.92 34.14
C ALA A 25 -11.87 -21.78 33.36
N THR A 26 -10.53 -21.75 33.33
CA THR A 26 -9.77 -20.73 32.60
C THR A 26 -9.87 -20.90 31.08
N ILE A 27 -9.89 -22.14 30.57
CA ILE A 27 -10.07 -22.41 29.13
C ILE A 27 -11.47 -21.96 28.67
N ILE A 28 -12.53 -22.30 29.43
CA ILE A 28 -13.91 -21.95 29.06
C ILE A 28 -14.14 -20.43 29.18
N GLY A 29 -13.65 -19.80 30.26
CA GLY A 29 -13.77 -18.35 30.45
C GLY A 29 -13.03 -17.54 29.38
N GLY A 30 -11.81 -17.96 29.01
CA GLY A 30 -11.00 -17.30 27.98
C GLY A 30 -11.63 -17.37 26.59
N SER A 31 -12.21 -18.52 26.22
CA SER A 31 -12.85 -18.71 24.92
C SER A 31 -14.15 -17.90 24.76
N VAL A 32 -14.96 -17.77 25.82
CA VAL A 32 -16.15 -16.90 25.82
C VAL A 32 -15.76 -15.41 25.70
N TYR A 33 -14.73 -14.98 26.42
CA TYR A 33 -14.25 -13.58 26.35
C TYR A 33 -13.74 -13.22 24.94
N LEU A 34 -12.98 -14.11 24.30
CA LEU A 34 -12.49 -13.90 22.94
C LEU A 34 -13.62 -13.85 21.91
N TRP A 35 -14.64 -14.71 22.05
CA TRP A 35 -15.82 -14.69 21.19
C TRP A 35 -16.62 -13.39 21.33
N GLN A 36 -16.86 -12.93 22.57
CA GLN A 36 -17.56 -11.67 22.83
C GLN A 36 -16.81 -10.46 22.26
N LYS A 37 -15.47 -10.46 22.33
CA LYS A 37 -14.63 -9.41 21.72
C LYS A 37 -14.72 -9.43 20.19
N SER A 38 -14.72 -10.62 19.58
CA SER A 38 -14.89 -10.79 18.13
C SER A 38 -16.24 -10.26 17.62
N LEU A 39 -17.33 -10.51 18.36
CA LEU A 39 -18.66 -10.02 17.98
C LEU A 39 -18.78 -8.48 18.00
N LYS A 40 -18.14 -7.80 18.96
CA LYS A 40 -18.13 -6.33 19.00
C LYS A 40 -17.42 -5.73 17.79
N GLN A 41 -16.35 -6.37 17.31
CA GLN A 41 -15.61 -5.91 16.14
C GLN A 41 -16.41 -6.07 14.85
N LYS A 42 -17.20 -7.14 14.71
CA LYS A 42 -18.10 -7.34 13.56
C LYS A 42 -19.16 -6.26 13.43
N ARG A 43 -19.83 -5.89 14.53
CA ARG A 43 -20.86 -4.83 14.52
C ARG A 43 -20.32 -3.47 14.09
N GLY A 44 -19.10 -3.12 14.52
CA GLY A 44 -18.45 -1.88 14.10
C GLY A 44 -18.04 -1.87 12.63
N LEU A 45 -17.82 -3.05 12.03
CA LEU A 45 -17.52 -3.17 10.60
C LEU A 45 -18.79 -3.06 9.74
N GLU A 46 -19.89 -3.67 10.17
CA GLU A 46 -21.19 -3.58 9.50
C GLU A 46 -21.71 -2.14 9.48
N GLN A 47 -21.60 -1.42 10.60
CA GLN A 47 -22.00 -0.01 10.66
C GLN A 47 -21.17 0.88 9.71
N LYS A 48 -19.86 0.63 9.60
CA LYS A 48 -19.01 1.34 8.62
C LYS A 48 -19.38 1.03 7.17
N LEU A 49 -19.85 -0.18 6.90
CA LEU A 49 -20.28 -0.58 5.56
C LEU A 49 -21.56 0.15 5.17
N GLU A 50 -22.52 0.25 6.09
CA GLU A 50 -23.77 0.99 5.91
C GLU A 50 -23.54 2.51 5.74
N ASP A 51 -22.62 3.08 6.53
CA ASP A 51 -22.23 4.49 6.39
C ASP A 51 -21.58 4.79 5.01
N LEU A 52 -20.79 3.86 4.47
CA LEU A 52 -20.17 3.98 3.14
C LEU A 52 -21.21 3.86 2.02
N GLU A 53 -22.15 2.92 2.12
CA GLU A 53 -23.21 2.73 1.11
C GLU A 53 -24.15 3.94 1.04
N ASN A 54 -24.44 4.57 2.18
CA ASN A 54 -25.20 5.82 2.25
C ASN A 54 -24.42 7.03 1.71
N GLN A 55 -23.09 6.97 1.64
CA GLN A 55 -22.28 8.04 1.04
C GLN A 55 -22.29 7.98 -0.49
N ASP A 56 -22.28 6.78 -1.07
CA ASP A 56 -22.30 6.58 -2.53
C ASP A 56 -23.65 7.01 -3.15
N SER A 57 -24.77 6.82 -2.44
CA SER A 57 -26.10 7.22 -2.93
C SER A 57 -26.24 8.74 -3.10
N ASN A 58 -25.69 9.54 -2.17
CA ASN A 58 -25.70 11.00 -2.28
C ASN A 58 -24.85 11.52 -3.46
N ILE A 59 -23.78 10.81 -3.84
CA ILE A 59 -22.92 11.20 -4.97
C ILE A 59 -23.61 10.96 -6.32
N GLN A 60 -24.49 9.96 -6.43
CA GLN A 60 -25.25 9.73 -7.67
C GLN A 60 -26.33 10.79 -7.91
N GLU A 61 -27.02 11.28 -6.87
CA GLU A 61 -28.00 12.36 -7.02
C GLU A 61 -27.36 13.69 -7.42
N GLU A 62 -26.16 14.01 -6.92
CA GLU A 62 -25.48 15.26 -7.26
C GLU A 62 -25.03 15.30 -8.74
N ASN A 63 -24.66 14.14 -9.31
CA ASN A 63 -24.28 14.04 -10.72
C ASN A 63 -25.48 13.99 -11.69
N ALA A 64 -26.64 13.50 -11.26
CA ALA A 64 -27.86 13.48 -12.08
C ALA A 64 -28.46 14.89 -12.32
N SER A 65 -28.03 15.91 -11.55
CA SER A 65 -28.52 17.28 -11.67
C SER A 65 -27.68 18.21 -12.55
N LYS A 66 -26.60 17.70 -13.18
CA LYS A 66 -25.60 18.51 -13.89
C LYS A 66 -25.53 18.29 -15.41
N ASP A 67 -26.37 17.42 -15.97
CA ASP A 67 -26.37 17.06 -17.40
C ASP A 67 -27.46 17.75 -18.24
N GLU A 68 -28.28 18.63 -17.67
CA GLU A 68 -29.17 19.50 -18.45
C GLU A 68 -28.64 20.94 -18.43
N ILE A 69 -27.83 21.29 -19.44
CA ILE A 69 -27.70 22.60 -20.13
C ILE A 69 -26.38 22.51 -20.93
N PHE A 70 -26.43 21.93 -22.13
CA PHE A 70 -25.62 22.41 -23.26
C PHE A 70 -26.13 21.80 -24.58
N GLU A 71 -27.10 22.46 -25.20
CA GLU A 71 -27.43 22.24 -26.61
C GLU A 71 -27.21 23.55 -27.39
N GLU A 72 -26.55 23.37 -28.54
CA GLU A 72 -26.59 24.17 -29.78
C GLU A 72 -26.04 25.61 -29.79
N GLU A 73 -24.80 25.75 -30.28
CA GLU A 73 -24.46 26.71 -31.35
C GLU A 73 -23.18 26.20 -32.05
N SER A 74 -23.29 25.69 -33.27
CA SER A 74 -23.24 26.44 -34.53
C SER A 74 -21.87 26.34 -35.19
N SER A 75 -21.89 25.77 -36.39
CA SER A 75 -20.79 25.35 -37.22
C SER A 75 -20.07 26.53 -37.88
N LYS A 76 -18.75 26.59 -37.70
CA LYS A 76 -17.86 27.40 -38.54
C LYS A 76 -16.59 26.61 -38.88
N PRO A 77 -16.26 26.44 -40.17
CA PRO A 77 -15.01 25.80 -40.57
C PRO A 77 -13.90 26.85 -40.54
N GLU A 78 -13.03 26.79 -39.53
CA GLU A 78 -11.79 27.55 -39.46
C GLU A 78 -10.61 26.58 -39.49
N THR A 79 -10.08 26.48 -40.71
CA THR A 79 -8.65 26.46 -41.09
C THR A 79 -7.67 25.87 -40.07
N GLU A 80 -7.19 24.68 -40.43
CA GLU A 80 -5.93 24.09 -40.00
C GLU A 80 -4.77 25.04 -40.31
N ASP A 81 -4.36 25.86 -39.36
CA ASP A 81 -3.06 26.50 -39.37
C ASP A 81 -2.40 26.29 -37.99
N GLU A 82 -1.55 25.26 -37.96
CA GLU A 82 -0.18 25.34 -37.44
C GLU A 82 -0.02 26.16 -36.14
N LYS A 83 -0.57 25.65 -35.04
CA LYS A 83 -0.39 26.26 -33.71
C LYS A 83 0.64 25.52 -32.88
N ASP A 84 1.89 25.90 -33.16
CA ASP A 84 2.95 26.19 -32.19
C ASP A 84 3.35 25.04 -31.25
N GLU A 85 4.20 24.14 -31.77
CA GLU A 85 5.05 23.22 -31.01
C GLU A 85 6.16 23.96 -30.23
N THR A 86 5.85 24.99 -29.45
CA THR A 86 6.68 25.33 -28.28
C THR A 86 6.38 24.30 -27.19
N LYS A 87 6.78 23.06 -27.49
CA LYS A 87 6.75 21.88 -26.64
C LYS A 87 7.69 22.17 -25.46
N ASN A 88 7.18 22.88 -24.46
CA ASN A 88 7.79 22.99 -23.13
C ASN A 88 8.17 21.57 -22.74
N ASN A 89 9.46 21.25 -22.82
CA ASN A 89 9.96 19.92 -22.56
C ASN A 89 9.80 19.70 -21.06
N LYS A 90 8.64 19.19 -20.62
CA LYS A 90 8.25 18.91 -19.22
C LYS A 90 9.35 18.15 -18.46
N TYR A 91 10.23 17.48 -19.20
CA TYR A 91 11.30 16.62 -18.73
C TYR A 91 12.69 17.08 -19.22
N GLU A 92 12.88 18.38 -19.46
CA GLU A 92 14.19 18.93 -19.83
C GLU A 92 15.23 18.64 -18.73
N GLY A 93 16.36 18.05 -19.12
CA GLY A 93 17.41 17.61 -18.20
C GLY A 93 17.10 16.35 -17.38
N TRP A 94 15.93 15.72 -17.58
CA TRP A 94 15.59 14.47 -16.92
C TRP A 94 16.26 13.28 -17.60
N LEU A 95 16.64 12.30 -16.79
CA LEU A 95 17.17 11.02 -17.22
C LEU A 95 16.03 10.02 -17.42
N THR A 96 16.33 8.89 -18.07
CA THR A 96 15.35 7.82 -18.30
C THR A 96 15.90 6.50 -17.78
N TYR A 97 15.14 5.83 -16.93
CA TYR A 97 15.40 4.47 -16.49
C TYR A 97 14.57 3.53 -17.36
N LYS A 98 15.20 2.47 -17.87
CA LYS A 98 14.54 1.46 -18.71
C LYS A 98 14.61 0.10 -18.04
N ASN A 99 13.46 -0.50 -17.85
CA ASN A 99 13.33 -1.87 -17.38
C ASN A 99 12.90 -2.78 -18.52
N GLU A 100 13.87 -3.18 -19.35
CA GLU A 100 13.62 -4.03 -20.52
C GLU A 100 12.99 -5.38 -20.14
N LYS A 101 13.31 -5.90 -18.95
CA LYS A 101 12.78 -7.18 -18.47
C LYS A 101 11.27 -7.14 -18.28
N TYR A 102 10.73 -6.02 -17.82
CA TYR A 102 9.32 -5.84 -17.53
C TYR A 102 8.60 -4.88 -18.50
N GLY A 103 9.29 -4.44 -19.56
CA GLY A 103 8.73 -3.65 -20.66
C GLY A 103 8.21 -2.28 -20.25
N TYR A 104 8.98 -1.52 -19.47
CA TYR A 104 8.62 -0.13 -19.12
C TYR A 104 9.83 0.80 -19.05
N GLN A 105 9.56 2.10 -19.17
CA GLN A 105 10.49 3.17 -18.84
C GLN A 105 9.84 4.20 -17.91
N ILE A 106 10.68 4.96 -17.21
CA ILE A 106 10.26 6.07 -16.37
C ILE A 106 11.32 7.18 -16.42
N LYS A 107 10.88 8.44 -16.42
CA LYS A 107 11.76 9.61 -16.41
C LYS A 107 11.96 10.10 -14.99
N TYR A 108 13.16 10.59 -14.69
CA TYR A 108 13.48 11.13 -13.37
C TYR A 108 14.44 12.32 -13.45
N PRO A 109 14.34 13.30 -12.53
CA PRO A 109 15.23 14.45 -12.50
C PRO A 109 16.67 14.04 -12.18
N SER A 110 17.64 14.79 -12.70
CA SER A 110 19.04 14.61 -12.33
C SER A 110 19.23 14.76 -10.81
N GLY A 111 19.91 13.80 -10.18
CA GLY A 111 20.13 13.77 -8.73
C GLY A 111 19.16 12.88 -7.95
N ALA A 112 18.19 12.22 -8.62
CA ALA A 112 17.53 11.07 -8.02
C ALA A 112 18.46 9.84 -8.06
N GLU A 113 18.38 9.01 -7.02
CA GLU A 113 19.09 7.74 -6.94
C GLU A 113 18.12 6.59 -7.23
N ILE A 114 18.54 5.66 -8.10
CA ILE A 114 17.75 4.46 -8.41
C ILE A 114 18.47 3.25 -7.85
N THR A 115 17.75 2.44 -7.08
CA THR A 115 18.23 1.17 -6.57
C THR A 115 17.31 0.04 -7.00
N GLU A 116 17.92 -1.10 -7.36
CA GLU A 116 17.21 -2.35 -7.62
C GLU A 116 17.21 -3.21 -6.36
N ALA A 117 16.19 -4.07 -6.22
CA ALA A 117 16.11 -5.00 -5.12
C ALA A 117 17.35 -5.90 -5.05
N GLN A 118 17.93 -6.02 -3.87
CA GLN A 118 19.10 -6.86 -3.64
C GLN A 118 18.67 -8.31 -3.41
N ARG A 119 19.54 -9.26 -3.75
CA ARG A 119 19.29 -10.71 -3.59
C ARG A 119 18.76 -11.08 -2.19
N ASN A 120 19.31 -10.48 -1.14
CA ASN A 120 18.91 -10.78 0.24
C ASN A 120 17.55 -10.22 0.65
N ALA A 121 16.91 -9.39 -0.19
CA ALA A 121 15.54 -8.91 0.02
C ALA A 121 14.48 -9.89 -0.53
N PHE A 122 14.90 -10.93 -1.26
CA PHE A 122 13.99 -11.89 -1.86
C PHE A 122 13.55 -12.98 -0.89
N SER A 123 12.31 -13.41 -1.05
CA SER A 123 11.71 -14.59 -0.42
C SER A 123 11.29 -15.61 -1.46
N VAL A 124 11.25 -16.88 -1.03
CA VAL A 124 10.67 -18.00 -1.80
C VAL A 124 9.30 -18.27 -1.23
N THR A 125 8.28 -18.45 -2.08
CA THR A 125 6.95 -18.81 -1.57
C THR A 125 6.94 -20.24 -1.03
N PRO A 126 5.98 -20.62 -0.16
CA PRO A 126 5.87 -22.00 0.33
C PRO A 126 5.75 -23.04 -0.80
N GLU A 127 5.09 -22.70 -1.90
CA GLU A 127 4.89 -23.56 -3.07
C GLU A 127 6.21 -23.77 -3.83
N GLU A 128 6.90 -22.68 -4.14
CA GLU A 128 8.21 -22.73 -4.81
C GLU A 128 9.22 -23.52 -3.97
N LEU A 129 9.21 -23.33 -2.65
CA LEU A 129 10.06 -24.07 -1.73
C LEU A 129 9.75 -25.57 -1.73
N ALA A 130 8.47 -25.96 -1.82
CA ALA A 130 8.05 -27.36 -1.93
C ALA A 130 8.52 -28.03 -3.23
N GLU A 131 8.73 -27.24 -4.29
CA GLU A 131 9.31 -27.66 -5.56
C GLU A 131 10.86 -27.70 -5.54
N GLY A 132 11.47 -27.31 -4.41
CA GLY A 132 12.93 -27.25 -4.26
C GLY A 132 13.58 -25.99 -4.81
N THR A 133 12.78 -24.97 -5.13
CA THR A 133 13.27 -23.66 -5.60
C THR A 133 14.04 -22.96 -4.48
N THR A 134 15.20 -22.41 -4.81
CA THR A 134 16.03 -21.63 -3.89
C THR A 134 15.86 -20.12 -4.10
N ILE A 135 16.34 -19.31 -3.15
CA ILE A 135 16.42 -17.85 -3.33
C ILE A 135 17.26 -17.48 -4.56
N ASP A 136 18.30 -18.24 -4.87
CA ASP A 136 19.12 -18.01 -6.08
C ASP A 136 18.32 -18.21 -7.35
N ASP A 137 17.46 -19.23 -7.39
CA ASP A 137 16.61 -19.51 -8.54
C ASP A 137 15.57 -18.40 -8.74
N VAL A 138 14.91 -17.96 -7.64
CA VAL A 138 13.96 -16.83 -7.66
C VAL A 138 14.67 -15.54 -8.11
N TYR A 139 15.83 -15.23 -7.55
CA TYR A 139 16.59 -14.04 -7.92
C TYR A 139 17.11 -14.10 -9.35
N ALA A 140 17.57 -15.26 -9.84
CA ALA A 140 17.96 -15.42 -11.24
C ALA A 140 16.75 -15.24 -12.18
N LYS A 141 15.59 -15.79 -11.80
CA LYS A 141 14.35 -15.69 -12.56
C LYS A 141 13.85 -14.26 -12.67
N TYR A 142 13.80 -13.51 -11.57
CA TYR A 142 13.17 -12.18 -11.55
C TYR A 142 14.17 -11.02 -11.55
N SER A 143 15.39 -11.20 -11.04
CA SER A 143 16.44 -10.18 -10.84
C SER A 143 16.01 -9.01 -9.93
N GLY A 144 16.96 -8.16 -9.56
CA GLY A 144 16.67 -6.95 -8.77
C GLY A 144 15.66 -6.00 -9.42
N LYS A 145 15.49 -6.07 -10.74
CA LYS A 145 14.53 -5.28 -11.53
C LYS A 145 13.06 -5.55 -11.19
N LEU A 146 12.75 -6.60 -10.43
CA LEU A 146 11.40 -6.94 -10.00
C LEU A 146 10.80 -5.83 -9.11
N CYS A 147 11.65 -5.16 -8.33
CA CYS A 147 11.29 -3.99 -7.55
C CYS A 147 12.42 -2.96 -7.64
N ILE A 148 12.10 -1.73 -8.03
CA ILE A 148 13.04 -0.61 -7.97
C ILE A 148 12.56 0.45 -6.99
N ALA A 149 13.50 1.15 -6.38
CA ALA A 149 13.25 2.35 -5.60
C ALA A 149 13.96 3.55 -6.24
N ILE A 150 13.25 4.68 -6.33
CA ILE A 150 13.77 5.96 -6.77
C ILE A 150 13.70 6.90 -5.57
N ASN A 151 14.86 7.28 -5.01
CA ASN A 151 14.94 8.26 -3.93
C ASN A 151 15.29 9.63 -4.52
N TYR A 152 14.60 10.68 -4.06
CA TYR A 152 14.79 12.02 -4.58
C TYR A 152 14.98 13.04 -3.44
N LYS A 153 16.15 13.67 -3.43
CA LYS A 153 16.56 14.72 -2.47
C LYS A 153 16.36 14.31 -1.00
N ASP A 154 16.53 13.02 -0.70
CA ASP A 154 16.39 12.42 0.64
C ASP A 154 15.02 12.61 1.32
N MET A 155 14.05 13.21 0.63
CA MET A 155 12.74 13.56 1.18
C MET A 155 11.60 12.76 0.55
N GLY A 156 11.81 12.22 -0.64
CA GLY A 156 10.78 11.56 -1.43
C GLY A 156 11.25 10.23 -1.97
N TYR A 157 10.33 9.28 -2.08
CA TYR A 157 10.60 7.99 -2.69
C TYR A 157 9.51 7.59 -3.68
N ILE A 158 9.87 6.70 -4.61
CA ILE A 158 8.96 5.98 -5.49
C ILE A 158 9.43 4.53 -5.55
N ASN A 159 8.55 3.58 -5.22
CA ASN A 159 8.78 2.15 -5.39
C ASN A 159 7.92 1.65 -6.56
N ILE A 160 8.52 0.91 -7.50
CA ILE A 160 7.82 0.32 -8.63
C ILE A 160 7.98 -1.20 -8.56
N SER A 161 6.87 -1.88 -8.34
CA SER A 161 6.77 -3.34 -8.28
C SER A 161 6.22 -3.87 -9.60
N ALA A 162 6.98 -4.75 -10.24
CA ALA A 162 6.53 -5.44 -11.45
C ALA A 162 5.31 -6.34 -11.16
N PRO A 163 4.52 -6.70 -12.20
CA PRO A 163 3.32 -7.54 -12.05
C PRO A 163 3.58 -8.89 -11.37
N GLU A 164 4.71 -9.51 -11.67
CA GLU A 164 5.13 -10.79 -11.11
C GLU A 164 5.39 -10.74 -9.59
N ASN A 165 5.47 -9.54 -9.02
CA ASN A 165 5.58 -9.31 -7.58
C ASN A 165 4.28 -8.79 -6.97
N LYS A 166 3.14 -9.18 -7.54
CA LYS A 166 1.82 -8.95 -6.97
C LYS A 166 1.79 -9.42 -5.51
N ASP A 167 1.17 -8.61 -4.66
CA ASP A 167 1.05 -8.85 -3.22
C ASP A 167 2.41 -9.09 -2.53
N PHE A 168 3.50 -8.60 -3.12
CA PHE A 168 4.87 -8.77 -2.62
C PHE A 168 5.32 -10.24 -2.52
N ALA A 169 4.87 -11.08 -3.45
CA ALA A 169 5.14 -12.52 -3.44
C ALA A 169 6.64 -12.88 -3.26
N HIS A 170 7.53 -12.08 -3.84
CA HIS A 170 8.97 -12.37 -3.84
C HIS A 170 9.82 -11.30 -3.19
N VAL A 171 9.39 -10.04 -3.18
CA VAL A 171 10.13 -8.95 -2.55
C VAL A 171 9.19 -7.87 -2.03
N ILE A 172 9.44 -7.37 -0.83
CA ILE A 172 8.72 -6.22 -0.30
C ILE A 172 9.09 -4.98 -1.13
N CYS A 173 8.11 -4.37 -1.78
CA CYS A 173 8.31 -3.23 -2.69
C CYS A 173 7.45 -2.03 -2.27
N GLY A 174 7.82 -1.42 -1.15
CA GLY A 174 7.04 -0.36 -0.53
C GLY A 174 7.10 -0.39 1.00
N ARG A 175 6.37 0.52 1.62
CA ARG A 175 6.16 0.54 3.07
C ARG A 175 5.23 -0.59 3.51
N THR A 176 5.54 -1.19 4.66
CA THR A 176 4.80 -2.33 5.23
C THR A 176 3.95 -1.95 6.45
N GLY A 177 3.89 -0.67 6.82
CA GLY A 177 3.11 -0.25 7.98
C GLY A 177 3.12 1.25 8.25
N VAL A 178 2.33 1.62 9.26
CA VAL A 178 2.16 2.97 9.81
C VAL A 178 2.40 2.93 11.31
N ALA A 179 2.98 4.00 11.86
CA ALA A 179 3.29 4.14 13.27
C ALA A 179 2.30 5.07 14.01
N TYR A 180 1.63 5.98 13.30
CA TYR A 180 0.74 7.00 13.84
C TYR A 180 -0.66 6.94 13.21
N PRO A 181 -1.65 7.67 13.78
CA PRO A 181 -2.96 7.81 13.16
C PRO A 181 -2.87 8.34 11.73
N THR A 182 -3.73 7.81 10.88
CA THR A 182 -3.75 8.11 9.45
C THR A 182 -5.06 8.77 9.03
N THR A 183 -4.95 9.62 8.02
CA THR A 183 -6.08 10.18 7.27
C THR A 183 -6.00 9.70 5.83
N SER A 184 -7.07 9.13 5.30
CA SER A 184 -7.11 8.65 3.92
C SER A 184 -6.86 9.77 2.92
N LYS A 185 -6.11 9.46 1.86
CA LYS A 185 -5.81 10.36 0.74
C LYS A 185 -6.08 9.65 -0.58
N SER A 186 -6.47 10.42 -1.58
CA SER A 186 -6.55 9.98 -2.96
C SER A 186 -6.23 11.12 -3.91
N GLU A 187 -5.68 10.79 -5.07
CA GLU A 187 -5.49 11.74 -6.16
C GLU A 187 -5.56 11.05 -7.52
N THR A 188 -5.96 11.80 -8.55
CA THR A 188 -5.99 11.29 -9.93
C THR A 188 -4.67 11.57 -10.62
N LEU A 189 -4.10 10.55 -11.23
CA LEU A 189 -2.87 10.60 -12.02
C LEU A 189 -3.20 10.32 -13.49
N THR A 190 -2.44 10.91 -14.41
CA THR A 190 -2.46 10.51 -15.82
C THR A 190 -1.18 9.78 -16.17
N ILE A 191 -1.27 8.48 -16.43
CA ILE A 191 -0.13 7.60 -16.71
C ILE A 191 -0.39 6.94 -18.06
N ASP A 192 0.54 7.06 -19.00
CA ASP A 192 0.42 6.50 -20.35
C ASP A 192 -0.92 6.86 -21.03
N GLY A 193 -1.34 8.13 -20.89
CA GLY A 193 -2.59 8.67 -21.43
C GLY A 193 -3.89 8.21 -20.73
N LYS A 194 -3.81 7.32 -19.74
CA LYS A 194 -4.96 6.82 -18.97
C LYS A 194 -5.03 7.47 -17.59
N LYS A 195 -6.25 7.67 -17.09
CA LYS A 195 -6.49 8.19 -15.72
C LYS A 195 -6.51 7.05 -14.72
N TYR A 196 -5.75 7.19 -13.65
CA TYR A 196 -5.75 6.27 -12.51
C TYR A 196 -6.00 7.03 -11.21
N THR A 197 -6.55 6.35 -10.21
CA THR A 197 -6.71 6.93 -8.87
C THR A 197 -5.70 6.29 -7.92
N ALA A 198 -4.70 7.08 -7.51
CA ALA A 198 -3.81 6.69 -6.44
C ALA A 198 -4.54 6.83 -5.09
N LYS A 199 -4.34 5.87 -4.19
CA LYS A 199 -4.95 5.83 -2.86
C LYS A 199 -3.88 5.60 -1.81
N GLY A 200 -4.08 6.17 -0.64
CA GLY A 200 -3.17 5.98 0.47
C GLY A 200 -3.56 6.80 1.69
N TYR A 201 -2.58 7.33 2.39
CA TYR A 201 -2.79 8.03 3.65
C TYR A 201 -1.75 9.11 3.91
N GLU A 202 -2.15 10.11 4.70
CA GLU A 202 -1.26 10.99 5.45
C GLU A 202 -1.22 10.49 6.90
N GLU A 203 -0.02 10.35 7.43
CA GLU A 203 0.28 9.91 8.78
C GLU A 203 0.73 11.10 9.61
N LYS A 204 0.13 11.32 10.80
CA LYS A 204 0.45 12.47 11.64
C LYS A 204 0.67 12.10 13.12
N GLY A 205 1.94 12.13 13.51
CA GLY A 205 2.45 11.90 14.86
C GLY A 205 2.64 13.18 15.67
N PRO A 206 3.46 13.15 16.73
CA PRO A 206 3.64 14.27 17.67
C PRO A 206 4.54 15.41 17.16
N GLY A 207 5.08 15.32 15.94
CA GLY A 207 6.01 16.29 15.37
C GLY A 207 5.82 16.45 13.87
N GLU A 208 6.57 17.39 13.28
CA GLU A 208 6.46 17.75 11.85
C GLU A 208 7.61 17.20 10.99
N THR A 209 8.56 16.47 11.57
CA THR A 209 9.62 15.80 10.80
C THR A 209 9.04 14.63 10.01
N LEU A 210 9.70 14.19 8.93
CA LEU A 210 9.17 13.12 8.07
C LEU A 210 9.01 11.76 8.79
N ASN A 211 9.70 11.56 9.92
CA ASN A 211 9.47 10.42 10.81
C ASN A 211 8.09 10.46 11.51
N TYR A 212 7.53 11.65 11.73
CA TYR A 212 6.26 11.84 12.44
C TYR A 212 5.12 12.26 11.51
N HIS A 213 5.41 13.02 10.46
CA HIS A 213 4.42 13.55 9.54
C HIS A 213 4.85 13.26 8.10
N ASN A 214 4.18 12.31 7.46
CA ASN A 214 4.47 11.90 6.09
C ASN A 214 3.19 11.47 5.36
N GLU A 215 3.30 11.25 4.05
CA GLU A 215 2.24 10.63 3.27
C GLU A 215 2.78 9.48 2.44
N THR A 216 1.89 8.58 2.05
CA THR A 216 2.18 7.47 1.16
C THR A 216 0.93 7.18 0.33
N LEU A 217 1.07 7.18 -0.99
CA LEU A 217 0.03 6.82 -1.93
C LEU A 217 0.52 5.70 -2.85
N ALA A 218 -0.40 4.87 -3.31
CA ALA A 218 -0.12 3.83 -4.27
C ALA A 218 -1.16 3.80 -5.38
N VAL A 219 -0.72 3.45 -6.57
CA VAL A 219 -1.54 3.19 -7.75
C VAL A 219 -1.19 1.82 -8.32
N THR A 220 -2.19 1.07 -8.72
CA THR A 220 -2.03 -0.20 -9.44
C THR A 220 -2.57 -0.01 -10.85
N LEU A 221 -1.74 -0.33 -11.85
CA LEU A 221 -2.09 -0.21 -13.26
C LEU A 221 -2.84 -1.45 -13.76
N ASP A 222 -3.38 -1.38 -14.98
CA ASP A 222 -4.15 -2.47 -15.61
C ASP A 222 -3.35 -3.78 -15.73
N ASN A 223 -2.03 -3.67 -15.90
CA ASN A 223 -1.12 -4.82 -15.98
C ASN A 223 -0.64 -5.31 -14.61
N GLU A 224 -1.24 -4.85 -13.51
CA GLU A 224 -0.84 -5.15 -12.13
C GLU A 224 0.51 -4.58 -11.67
N THR A 225 1.15 -3.73 -12.48
CA THR A 225 2.30 -2.94 -11.99
C THR A 225 1.81 -2.01 -10.88
N ARG A 226 2.46 -2.07 -9.72
CA ARG A 226 2.14 -1.22 -8.57
C ARG A 226 3.23 -0.17 -8.41
N MET A 227 2.83 1.09 -8.31
CA MET A 227 3.71 2.19 -7.96
C MET A 227 3.28 2.80 -6.63
N GLU A 228 4.19 2.92 -5.69
CA GLU A 228 3.99 3.61 -4.42
C GLU A 228 4.93 4.80 -4.34
N TYR A 229 4.45 5.93 -3.87
CA TYR A 229 5.25 7.13 -3.70
C TYR A 229 4.84 7.89 -2.45
N GLY A 230 5.75 8.68 -1.91
CA GLY A 230 5.50 9.41 -0.68
C GLY A 230 6.74 10.06 -0.11
N ALA A 231 6.63 10.50 1.14
CA ALA A 231 7.75 11.09 1.86
C ALA A 231 8.64 10.00 2.48
N ALA A 232 9.96 10.11 2.27
CA ALA A 232 10.93 9.22 2.88
C ALA A 232 11.16 9.62 4.36
N PRO A 233 11.33 8.66 5.28
CA PRO A 233 11.62 8.97 6.68
C PRO A 233 12.94 9.74 6.83
N ASP A 234 12.88 10.90 7.48
CA ASP A 234 14.02 11.76 7.77
C ASP A 234 13.73 12.59 9.04
N GLU A 235 14.68 12.64 9.96
CA GLU A 235 14.55 13.37 11.23
C GLU A 235 14.92 14.85 11.14
N THR A 236 15.57 15.26 10.07
CA THR A 236 16.09 16.60 9.80
C THR A 236 15.20 17.40 8.84
N LYS A 237 14.32 16.71 8.10
CA LYS A 237 13.38 17.31 7.14
C LYS A 237 11.95 17.30 7.69
N THR A 238 11.19 18.32 7.33
CA THR A 238 9.77 18.45 7.70
C THR A 238 8.84 18.04 6.57
N PHE A 239 7.57 17.80 6.91
CA PHE A 239 6.53 17.57 5.89
C PHE A 239 6.42 18.73 4.91
N THR A 240 6.59 19.98 5.38
CA THR A 240 6.63 21.17 4.53
C THR A 240 7.78 21.11 3.51
N ASP A 241 8.96 20.63 3.91
CA ASP A 241 10.09 20.47 2.99
C ASP A 241 9.78 19.44 1.90
N TYR A 242 9.17 18.30 2.28
CA TYR A 242 8.71 17.29 1.32
C TYR A 242 7.70 17.86 0.31
N LEU A 243 6.75 18.69 0.75
CA LEU A 243 5.75 19.29 -0.15
C LEU A 243 6.40 20.12 -1.29
N THR A 244 7.62 20.63 -1.09
CA THR A 244 8.36 21.34 -2.14
C THR A 244 8.80 20.45 -3.31
N ILE A 245 8.96 19.14 -3.07
CA ILE A 245 9.37 18.16 -4.09
C ILE A 245 8.22 17.25 -4.56
N ARG A 246 7.09 17.23 -3.84
CA ARG A 246 5.92 16.37 -4.14
C ARG A 246 5.49 16.44 -5.61
N LYS A 247 5.47 17.65 -6.19
CA LYS A 247 5.10 17.84 -7.61
C LYS A 247 6.05 17.15 -8.57
N ASP A 248 7.34 17.08 -8.24
CA ASP A 248 8.31 16.35 -9.07
C ASP A 248 8.12 14.83 -8.93
N LEU A 249 7.82 14.31 -7.74
CA LEU A 249 7.50 12.89 -7.56
C LEU A 249 6.29 12.47 -8.41
N LEU A 250 5.23 13.28 -8.41
CA LEU A 250 4.06 13.03 -9.27
C LEU A 250 4.45 12.98 -10.75
N LYS A 251 5.29 13.92 -11.21
CA LYS A 251 5.76 13.92 -12.61
C LYS A 251 6.59 12.68 -12.95
N ILE A 252 7.35 12.13 -12.00
CA ILE A 252 8.08 10.87 -12.19
C ILE A 252 7.07 9.74 -12.39
N VAL A 253 6.10 9.57 -11.48
CA VAL A 253 5.07 8.53 -11.58
C VAL A 253 4.27 8.64 -12.88
N GLU A 254 3.84 9.84 -13.26
CA GLU A 254 3.11 10.11 -14.51
C GLU A 254 3.96 9.91 -15.78
N SER A 255 5.29 9.87 -15.66
CA SER A 255 6.18 9.60 -16.80
C SER A 255 6.40 8.11 -17.08
N PHE A 256 5.75 7.24 -16.31
CA PHE A 256 5.76 5.81 -16.56
C PHE A 256 5.10 5.52 -17.92
N GLU A 257 5.81 4.80 -18.77
CA GLU A 257 5.38 4.41 -20.12
C GLU A 257 5.76 2.95 -20.37
N ARG A 258 4.88 2.20 -21.04
CA ARG A 258 5.19 0.86 -21.54
C ARG A 258 6.13 0.95 -22.76
N ILE A 259 7.02 -0.03 -22.91
CA ILE A 259 7.90 -0.18 -24.09
C ILE A 259 7.49 -1.45 -24.83
#